data_AF-A0A844B5P9-F1
#
_entry.id   AF-A0A844B5P9-F1
#
_cell.length_a   1.000
_cell.length_b   1.000
_cell.length_c   1.000
_cell.angle_alpha   90.00
_cell.angle_beta   90.00
_cell.angle_gamma   90.00
#
_symmetry.space_group_name_H-M   'P 1'
#
loop_
_entity.id
_entity.type
_entity.pdbx_description
1 polymer ?
#
loop_
_entity_poly.entity_id
_entity_poly.type
_entity_poly.pdbx_seq_one_letter_code
_entity_poly.pdbx_strand_id
1 'polypeptide(L)'
;MKTDEICERYSEKSVGLVVRLLDDDNQSPSTVLIEGSVDALRMLAELLVAVADESDNDGFFISPFGAGKVHFGKASELGVYIHRT
;
A
#
# COMPACT_ATOMS: atom_id res chain seq x y z
N MET A 1 -15.85 -1.79 4.97
CA MET A 1 -14.86 -2.33 5.92
C MET A 1 -13.84 -1.24 6.14
N LYS A 2 -13.45 -0.97 7.38
CA LYS A 2 -12.51 0.12 7.67
C LYS A 2 -11.09 -0.28 7.31
N THR A 3 -10.24 0.72 7.08
CA THR A 3 -8.83 0.52 6.73
C THR A 3 -8.08 -0.30 7.78
N ASP A 4 -8.33 -0.08 9.08
CA ASP A 4 -7.75 -0.86 10.18
C ASP A 4 -8.11 -2.34 10.12
N GLU A 5 -9.37 -2.67 9.83
CA GLU A 5 -9.86 -4.06 9.73
C GLU A 5 -9.22 -4.80 8.54
N ILE A 6 -8.96 -4.08 7.45
CA ILE A 6 -8.22 -4.60 6.28
C ILE A 6 -6.78 -4.91 6.70
N CYS A 7 -6.10 -3.94 7.32
CA CYS A 7 -4.73 -4.13 7.79
C CYS A 7 -4.61 -5.31 8.76
N GLU A 8 -5.47 -5.42 9.75
CA GLU A 8 -5.45 -6.54 10.69
C GLU A 8 -5.57 -7.89 9.95
N ARG A 9 -6.57 -8.05 9.09
CA ARG A 9 -6.79 -9.29 8.32
C ARG A 9 -5.59 -9.69 7.46
N TYR A 10 -4.95 -8.73 6.80
CA TYR A 10 -3.84 -9.01 5.90
C TYR A 10 -2.49 -9.12 6.63
N SER A 11 -2.39 -8.64 7.87
CA SER A 11 -1.19 -8.79 8.71
C SER A 11 -0.91 -10.26 9.02
N GLU A 12 -1.95 -11.06 9.26
CA GLU A 12 -1.86 -12.50 9.54
C GLU A 12 -1.35 -13.29 8.33
N LYS A 13 -1.58 -12.78 7.12
CA LYS A 13 -1.18 -13.42 5.86
C LYS A 13 0.25 -13.09 5.42
N SER A 14 0.94 -12.19 6.15
CA SER A 14 2.30 -11.73 5.82
C SER A 14 2.43 -11.29 4.35
N VAL A 15 1.49 -10.46 3.89
CA VAL A 15 1.55 -9.90 2.53
C VAL A 15 2.72 -8.91 2.41
N GLY A 16 3.53 -9.05 1.36
CA GLY A 16 4.72 -8.21 1.14
C GLY A 16 4.58 -7.34 -0.09
N LEU A 17 3.90 -6.19 0.05
CA LEU A 17 3.85 -5.18 -1.01
C LEU A 17 5.22 -4.54 -1.18
N VAL A 18 5.75 -4.53 -2.40
CA VAL A 18 6.97 -3.79 -2.75
C VAL A 18 6.57 -2.50 -3.44
N VAL A 19 7.00 -1.37 -2.86
CA VAL A 19 6.78 -0.03 -3.42
C VAL A 19 8.13 0.69 -3.52
N ARG A 20 8.55 0.99 -4.75
CA ARG A 20 9.82 1.65 -5.05
C ARG A 20 9.71 2.44 -6.35
N LEU A 21 10.70 3.25 -6.67
CA LEU A 21 10.77 3.84 -8.01
C LEU A 21 11.08 2.75 -9.03
N LEU A 22 10.40 2.81 -10.17
CA LEU A 22 10.67 1.92 -11.29
C LEU A 22 11.94 2.41 -11.98
N ASP A 23 13.00 1.62 -11.88
CA ASP A 23 14.22 1.84 -12.66
C ASP A 23 13.92 1.55 -14.13
N ASP A 24 13.80 2.61 -14.94
CA ASP A 24 13.75 2.50 -16.39
C ASP A 24 15.03 3.12 -16.96
N ASP A 25 15.79 2.33 -17.73
CA ASP A 25 16.98 2.76 -18.45
C ASP A 25 16.68 3.91 -19.45
N ASN A 26 15.40 4.24 -19.66
CA ASN A 26 14.94 5.37 -20.47
C ASN A 26 14.12 6.41 -19.66
N GLN A 27 14.84 7.23 -18.88
CA GLN A 27 14.52 8.65 -18.59
C GLN A 27 13.20 9.03 -17.88
N SER A 28 12.45 8.11 -17.26
CA SER A 28 11.29 8.50 -16.44
C SER A 28 11.45 8.09 -14.96
N PRO A 29 12.22 8.85 -14.16
CA PRO A 29 12.40 8.62 -12.71
C PRO A 29 11.12 8.86 -11.87
N SER A 30 9.97 9.03 -12.53
CA SER A 30 8.71 9.45 -11.90
C SER A 30 7.68 8.33 -11.78
N THR A 31 8.01 7.11 -12.23
CA THR A 31 7.07 5.97 -12.16
C THR A 31 7.31 5.19 -10.87
N VAL A 32 6.25 4.92 -10.12
CA VAL A 32 6.30 4.07 -8.92
C VAL A 32 5.95 2.64 -9.33
N LEU A 33 6.85 1.70 -9.04
CA LEU A 33 6.55 0.27 -9.12
C LEU A 33 5.79 -0.15 -7.86
N ILE A 34 4.63 -0.78 -8.06
CA ILE A 34 3.86 -1.45 -7.02
C ILE A 34 3.74 -2.91 -7.43
N GLU A 35 4.39 -3.81 -6.70
CA GLU A 35 4.39 -5.23 -6.98
C GLU A 35 4.19 -6.08 -5.71
N GLY A 36 3.76 -7.32 -5.89
CA GLY A 36 3.53 -8.24 -4.77
C GLY A 36 2.75 -9.47 -5.21
N SER A 37 2.41 -10.31 -4.24
CA SER A 37 1.50 -11.44 -4.46
C SER A 37 0.08 -10.96 -4.79
N VAL A 38 -0.76 -11.88 -5.29
CA VAL A 38 -2.20 -11.61 -5.51
C VAL A 38 -2.86 -11.05 -4.25
N ASP A 39 -2.54 -11.58 -3.07
CA ASP A 39 -3.11 -11.11 -1.81
C ASP A 39 -2.59 -9.73 -1.40
N ALA A 40 -1.32 -9.40 -1.69
CA ALA A 40 -0.77 -8.07 -1.43
C ALA A 40 -1.45 -7.00 -2.31
N LEU A 41 -1.64 -7.30 -3.59
CA LEU A 41 -2.32 -6.40 -4.53
C LEU A 41 -3.82 -6.27 -4.20
N ARG A 42 -4.47 -7.36 -3.76
CA ARG A 42 -5.85 -7.31 -3.27
C ARG A 42 -6.01 -6.46 -2.02
N MET A 43 -5.10 -6.58 -1.06
CA MET A 43 -5.07 -5.71 0.11
C MET A 43 -5.04 -4.23 -0.30
N LEU A 44 -4.13 -3.86 -1.22
CA LEU A 44 -4.05 -2.49 -1.70
C LEU A 44 -5.36 -2.04 -2.39
N ALA A 45 -5.96 -2.90 -3.21
CA ALA A 45 -7.25 -2.61 -3.85
C ALA A 45 -8.37 -2.39 -2.81
N GLU A 46 -8.44 -3.21 -1.77
CA GLU A 46 -9.40 -3.04 -0.68
C GLU A 46 -9.18 -1.73 0.10
N LEU A 47 -7.92 -1.35 0.35
CA LEU A 47 -7.60 -0.07 0.99
C LEU A 47 -8.03 1.13 0.15
N LEU A 48 -7.81 1.09 -1.17
CA LEU A 48 -8.26 2.14 -2.09
C LEU A 48 -9.79 2.31 -2.05
N VAL A 49 -10.53 1.19 -2.10
CA VAL A 49 -12.00 1.22 -2.00
C VAL A 49 -12.45 1.72 -0.63
N ALA A 50 -11.81 1.27 0.45
CA ALA A 50 -12.17 1.71 1.80
C ALA A 50 -12.02 3.21 1.98
N VAL A 51 -10.90 3.82 1.54
CA VAL A 51 -10.71 5.27 1.61
C VAL A 51 -11.68 6.02 0.69
N ALA A 52 -12.05 5.45 -0.46
CA ALA A 52 -13.05 6.04 -1.34
C ALA A 52 -14.44 6.11 -0.68
N ASP A 53 -14.80 5.09 0.10
CA ASP A 53 -16.11 4.93 0.72
C ASP A 53 -16.21 5.51 2.15
N GLU A 54 -15.09 5.68 2.87
CA GLU A 54 -15.08 6.12 4.27
C GLU A 54 -15.44 7.61 4.38
N SER A 55 -16.50 7.94 5.13
CA SER A 55 -16.96 9.33 5.31
C SER A 55 -16.09 10.12 6.28
N ASP A 56 -15.57 9.43 7.31
CA ASP A 56 -14.95 10.05 8.48
C ASP A 56 -13.42 10.16 8.37
N ASN A 57 -12.84 9.48 7.37
CA ASN A 57 -11.42 9.48 7.11
C ASN A 57 -11.16 9.67 5.61
N ASP A 58 -10.66 10.84 5.26
CA ASP A 58 -10.33 11.18 3.88
C ASP A 58 -8.90 10.76 3.50
N GLY A 59 -8.09 10.27 4.45
CA GLY A 59 -6.68 9.97 4.25
C GLY A 59 -6.18 8.72 4.98
N PHE A 60 -5.40 7.89 4.31
CA PHE A 60 -4.80 6.69 4.89
C PHE A 60 -3.32 6.59 4.52
N PHE A 61 -2.48 6.29 5.51
CA PHE A 61 -1.03 6.18 5.36
C PHE A 61 -0.50 4.89 5.98
N ILE A 62 0.34 4.18 5.23
CA ILE A 62 1.17 3.08 5.71
C ILE A 62 2.59 3.19 5.15
N SER A 63 3.58 2.74 5.92
CA SER A 63 4.99 2.86 5.54
C SER A 63 5.82 1.62 5.88
N PRO A 64 6.76 1.23 5.00
CA PRO A 64 7.73 0.17 5.31
C PRO A 64 8.65 0.53 6.49
N PHE A 65 8.74 1.81 6.85
CA PHE A 65 9.60 2.34 7.92
C PHE A 65 8.84 2.69 9.21
N GLY A 66 7.55 2.34 9.31
CA GLY A 66 6.72 2.74 10.44
C GLY A 66 5.46 1.89 10.62
N ALA A 67 4.34 2.56 10.90
CA ALA A 67 3.04 1.91 11.01
C ALA A 67 2.69 1.20 9.70
N GLY A 68 2.22 -0.04 9.81
CA GLY A 68 1.90 -0.88 8.65
C GLY A 68 3.10 -1.58 7.99
N LYS A 69 4.33 -1.50 8.54
CA LYS A 69 5.52 -2.15 7.95
C LYS A 69 5.37 -3.64 7.66
N VAL A 70 4.51 -4.34 8.40
CA VAL A 70 4.22 -5.77 8.22
C VAL A 70 3.61 -6.08 6.85
N HIS A 71 3.01 -5.09 6.19
CA HIS A 71 2.38 -5.20 4.87
C HIS A 71 3.36 -4.96 3.72
N PHE A 72 4.63 -4.68 4.01
CA PHE A 72 5.64 -4.37 3.00
C PHE A 72 6.69 -5.47 2.89
N GLY A 73 7.12 -5.72 1.66
CA GLY A 73 8.31 -6.51 1.37
C GLY A 73 9.59 -5.76 1.75
N LYS A 74 10.69 -6.50 1.97
CA LYS A 74 11.99 -5.92 2.35
C LYS A 74 12.60 -4.97 1.29
N ALA A 75 12.16 -5.08 0.05
CA ALA A 75 12.62 -4.25 -1.07
C ALA A 75 11.84 -2.93 -1.21
N SER A 76 10.87 -2.66 -0.32
CA SER A 76 10.12 -1.41 -0.34
C SER A 76 10.98 -0.23 0.11
N GLU A 77 10.90 0.84 -0.68
CA GLU A 77 11.61 2.09 -0.45
C GLU A 77 10.66 3.25 -0.15
N LEU A 78 9.37 3.09 -0.48
CA LEU A 78 8.35 4.12 -0.35
C LEU A 78 7.14 3.60 0.46
N GLY A 79 6.47 4.52 1.15
CA GLY A 79 5.16 4.27 1.77
C GLY A 79 4.01 4.51 0.78
N VAL A 80 2.80 4.17 1.20
CA VAL A 80 1.57 4.45 0.45
C VAL A 80 0.74 5.46 1.22
N TYR A 81 0.34 6.54 0.54
CA TYR A 81 -0.65 7.50 1.02
C TYR A 81 -1.82 7.54 0.04
N ILE A 82 -3.02 7.30 0.54
CA ILE A 82 -4.27 7.33 -0.23
C ILE A 82 -5.10 8.47 0.35
N HIS A 83 -5.59 9.36 -0.49
CA HIS A 83 -6.43 10.47 -0.06
C HIS A 83 -7.57 10.66 -1.05
N ARG A 84 -8.79 10.81 -0.53
CA ARG A 84 -9.99 11.15 -1.32
C ARG A 84 -10.19 12.66 -1.26
N THR A 85 -10.24 13.30 -2.42
CA THR A 85 -10.52 14.74 -2.59
C THR A 85 -11.98 15.01 -2.92
#